data_AF-A0A814HMV0-F1
#
_entry.id   AF-A0A814HMV0-F1
#
_cell.length_a   1.000
_cell.length_b   1.000
_cell.length_c   1.000
_cell.angle_alpha   90.00
_cell.angle_beta   90.00
_cell.angle_gamma   90.00
#
_symmetry.space_group_name_H-M   'P 1'
#
loop_
_entity.id
_entity.type
_entity.pdbx_description
1 polymer ?
#
loop_
_entity_poly.entity_id
_entity_poly.type
_entity_poly.pdbx_seq_one_letter_code
_entity_poly.pdbx_strand_id
1 'polypeptide(L)'
;MDGDDDVKTHISEIRQILIHTKAVPAKSKTIVELFRRFFMPNAGQEELEDVDCEQGGYHEIVPRLFLGDCKLAMEPEKLKKRGFTHILNAAEGRKFGQINTCATFYEDVGIKYLGFAIIDTPTYKIGMHFDEAIQFLEEALKDKKNRVYVHCKQGISRSATLIVAYLLHAYENMSLLDAFQLVATRRRIWPNDGFCRHLLRLEKEKRKPKENEESPTIENALQQCAIAEEKINHDAISTEP
;
A
#
# COMPACT_ATOMS: atom_id res chain seq x y z
N MET A 1 -4.01 -12.90 -27.17
CA MET A 1 -2.94 -13.45 -26.30
C MET A 1 -2.17 -12.31 -25.62
N ASP A 2 -2.76 -11.11 -25.56
CA ASP A 2 -2.03 -9.85 -25.41
C ASP A 2 -1.95 -9.36 -23.95
N GLY A 3 -2.75 -9.96 -23.06
CA GLY A 3 -2.83 -9.54 -21.66
C GLY A 3 -1.68 -10.00 -20.76
N ASP A 4 -0.98 -11.10 -21.10
CA ASP A 4 0.12 -11.62 -20.26
C ASP A 4 1.45 -10.91 -20.55
N ASP A 5 1.69 -10.50 -21.80
CA ASP A 5 2.90 -9.78 -22.20
C ASP A 5 2.89 -8.32 -21.71
N ASP A 6 1.71 -7.68 -21.67
CA ASP A 6 1.50 -6.38 -21.03
C ASP A 6 1.87 -6.43 -19.53
N VAL A 7 1.40 -7.46 -18.83
CA VAL A 7 1.68 -7.66 -17.40
C VAL A 7 3.17 -7.91 -17.15
N LYS A 8 3.84 -8.72 -17.98
CA LYS A 8 5.29 -8.94 -17.86
C LYS A 8 6.09 -7.66 -18.07
N THR A 9 5.68 -6.84 -19.05
CA THR A 9 6.34 -5.57 -19.35
C THR A 9 6.25 -4.62 -18.16
N HIS A 10 5.06 -4.41 -17.61
CA HIS A 10 4.87 -3.56 -16.43
C HIS A 10 5.63 -4.08 -15.19
N ILE A 11 5.66 -5.40 -14.97
CA ILE A 11 6.46 -5.97 -13.88
C ILE A 11 7.94 -5.70 -14.11
N SER A 12 8.45 -5.84 -15.35
CA SER A 12 9.83 -5.50 -15.69
C SER A 12 10.15 -4.04 -15.35
N GLU A 13 9.27 -3.10 -15.70
CA GLU A 13 9.44 -1.67 -15.37
C GLU A 13 9.48 -1.43 -13.86
N ILE A 14 8.57 -2.04 -13.10
CA ILE A 14 8.60 -2.02 -11.63
C ILE A 14 9.96 -2.53 -11.14
N ARG A 15 10.48 -3.63 -11.69
CA ARG A 15 11.80 -4.15 -11.29
C ARG A 15 12.93 -3.17 -11.61
N GLN A 16 12.90 -2.52 -12.77
CA GLN A 16 13.89 -1.49 -13.11
C GLN A 16 13.87 -0.33 -12.11
N ILE A 17 12.68 0.15 -11.74
CA ILE A 17 12.51 1.17 -10.69
C ILE A 17 13.13 0.69 -9.37
N LEU A 18 12.80 -0.51 -8.93
CA LEU A 18 13.26 -1.05 -7.64
C LEU A 18 14.78 -1.30 -7.61
N ILE A 19 15.40 -1.57 -8.75
CA ILE A 19 16.86 -1.74 -8.88
C ILE A 19 17.58 -0.38 -8.84
N HIS A 20 17.05 0.62 -9.56
CA HIS A 20 17.72 1.91 -9.77
C HIS A 20 17.38 2.96 -8.71
N THR A 21 16.27 2.78 -7.98
CA THR A 21 15.91 3.67 -6.88
C THR A 21 16.86 3.43 -5.71
N LYS A 22 17.72 4.41 -5.45
CA LYS A 22 18.68 4.40 -4.33
C LYS A 22 17.95 4.58 -2.99
N ALA A 23 17.25 3.56 -2.54
CA ALA A 23 16.75 3.46 -1.17
C ALA A 23 17.93 3.14 -0.24
N VAL A 24 18.66 4.17 0.25
CA VAL A 24 19.82 4.02 1.17
C VAL A 24 21.01 3.31 0.46
N PRO A 25 22.28 3.71 0.69
CA PRO A 25 23.39 3.35 -0.21
C PRO A 25 23.57 1.84 -0.38
N ALA A 26 23.96 1.46 -1.60
CA ALA A 26 24.21 0.11 -2.05
C ALA A 26 25.33 -0.58 -1.23
N LYS A 27 25.04 -1.04 0.00
CA LYS A 27 25.96 -1.85 0.82
C LYS A 27 25.25 -2.89 1.70
N SER A 28 24.12 -3.46 1.26
CA SER A 28 23.57 -4.68 1.89
C SER A 28 24.02 -5.91 1.11
N LYS A 29 25.10 -6.56 1.59
CA LYS A 29 25.70 -7.76 0.98
C LYS A 29 24.67 -8.87 0.78
N THR A 30 23.73 -9.10 1.70
CA THR A 30 22.83 -10.27 1.66
C THR A 30 21.84 -10.30 0.49
N ILE A 31 21.19 -9.17 0.15
CA ILE A 31 20.26 -9.14 -0.99
C ILE A 31 21.02 -8.98 -2.30
N VAL A 32 22.12 -8.24 -2.34
CA VAL A 32 22.97 -8.15 -3.53
C VAL A 32 23.60 -9.52 -3.85
N GLU A 33 23.92 -10.33 -2.84
CA GLU A 33 24.49 -11.67 -2.99
C GLU A 33 23.44 -12.72 -3.34
N LEU A 34 22.23 -12.66 -2.76
CA LEU A 34 21.06 -13.42 -3.26
C LEU A 34 20.71 -13.05 -4.71
N PHE A 35 20.78 -11.76 -5.04
CA PHE A 35 20.56 -11.21 -6.38
C PHE A 35 21.66 -11.66 -7.36
N ARG A 36 22.94 -11.65 -6.96
CA ARG A 36 24.08 -12.12 -7.76
C ARG A 36 24.03 -13.63 -7.98
N ARG A 37 23.69 -14.40 -6.95
CA ARG A 37 23.63 -15.88 -6.96
C ARG A 37 22.46 -16.45 -7.78
N PHE A 38 21.31 -15.78 -7.80
CA PHE A 38 20.17 -16.24 -8.60
C PHE A 38 20.02 -15.54 -9.95
N PHE A 39 20.53 -14.31 -10.13
CA PHE A 39 20.17 -13.48 -11.28
C PHE A 39 21.35 -12.81 -12.04
N MET A 40 22.59 -12.76 -11.53
CA MET A 40 23.74 -12.16 -12.24
C MET A 40 25.09 -12.86 -11.94
N PRO A 41 25.36 -14.04 -12.52
CA PRO A 41 26.52 -14.87 -12.14
C PRO A 41 27.90 -14.35 -12.61
N ASN A 42 27.99 -13.40 -13.55
CA ASN A 42 29.24 -13.07 -14.26
C ASN A 42 29.81 -11.65 -14.02
N ALA A 43 29.28 -10.87 -13.08
CA ALA A 43 29.86 -9.56 -12.79
C ALA A 43 31.18 -9.70 -12.00
N GLY A 44 32.22 -8.94 -12.35
CA GLY A 44 33.58 -9.02 -11.76
C GLY A 44 33.66 -8.58 -10.29
N GLN A 45 34.68 -9.08 -9.60
CA GLN A 45 34.97 -8.81 -8.18
C GLN A 45 35.96 -7.65 -8.06
N GLU A 46 35.52 -6.52 -7.52
CA GLU A 46 36.40 -5.54 -6.88
C GLU A 46 35.85 -5.23 -5.49
N GLU A 47 36.78 -5.10 -4.55
CA GLU A 47 36.65 -5.29 -3.11
C GLU A 47 35.85 -4.17 -2.41
N LEU A 48 34.95 -4.56 -1.49
CA LEU A 48 34.32 -3.64 -0.54
C LEU A 48 34.43 -4.23 0.87
N GLU A 49 35.29 -3.57 1.65
CA GLU A 49 35.49 -3.76 3.09
C GLU A 49 34.16 -3.82 3.86
N ASP A 50 34.14 -4.71 4.85
CA ASP A 50 33.01 -5.04 5.69
C ASP A 50 32.50 -3.83 6.49
N VAL A 51 31.22 -3.49 6.30
CA VAL A 51 30.48 -2.59 7.18
C VAL A 51 29.14 -3.26 7.49
N ASP A 52 28.86 -3.39 8.78
CA ASP A 52 27.88 -4.30 9.36
C ASP A 52 26.46 -4.23 8.79
N CYS A 53 25.85 -5.42 8.68
CA CYS A 53 24.42 -5.66 8.57
C CYS A 53 23.72 -5.32 9.91
N GLU A 54 23.72 -4.04 10.30
CA GLU A 54 22.87 -3.53 11.37
C GLU A 54 22.04 -2.36 10.87
N GLN A 55 20.81 -2.65 10.41
CA GLN A 55 19.60 -1.87 10.73
C GLN A 55 18.36 -2.49 10.08
N GLY A 56 17.80 -3.48 10.78
CA GLY A 56 16.35 -3.65 10.78
C GLY A 56 15.71 -2.40 11.38
N GLY A 57 14.60 -1.95 10.81
CA GLY A 57 14.03 -0.64 11.11
C GLY A 57 12.78 -0.34 10.30
N TYR A 58 12.32 0.89 10.40
CA TYR A 58 11.10 1.36 9.74
C TYR A 58 11.29 2.76 9.17
N HIS A 59 10.53 3.08 8.13
CA HIS A 59 10.63 4.34 7.42
C HIS A 59 9.24 4.94 7.24
N GLU A 60 9.16 6.25 7.37
CA GLU A 60 7.96 7.00 7.01
C GLU A 60 7.87 7.09 5.49
N ILE A 61 6.80 6.52 4.95
CA ILE A 61 6.57 6.49 3.50
C ILE A 61 5.89 7.80 3.08
N VAL A 62 4.76 8.08 3.71
CA VAL A 62 4.03 9.36 3.65
C VAL A 62 3.71 9.77 5.09
N PRO A 63 3.37 11.05 5.35
CA PRO A 63 3.17 11.54 6.72
C PRO A 63 2.27 10.62 7.54
N ARG A 64 2.79 10.16 8.68
CA ARG A 64 2.14 9.29 9.67
C ARG A 64 1.95 7.83 9.27
N LEU A 65 2.33 7.42 8.05
CA LEU A 65 2.27 6.04 7.57
C LEU A 65 3.67 5.44 7.43
N PHE A 66 3.96 4.42 8.23
CA PHE A 66 5.29 3.84 8.34
C PHE A 66 5.32 2.39 7.85
N LEU A 67 6.38 2.04 7.12
CA LEU A 67 6.69 0.68 6.68
C LEU A 67 7.87 0.11 7.48
N GLY A 68 7.74 -1.09 8.04
CA GLY A 68 8.86 -1.74 8.72
C GLY A 68 8.82 -3.25 8.80
N ASP A 69 9.81 -3.78 9.51
CA ASP A 69 9.97 -5.21 9.81
C ASP A 69 9.28 -5.62 11.12
N CYS A 70 9.42 -6.89 11.51
CA CYS A 70 8.76 -7.39 12.72
C CYS A 70 9.43 -6.97 14.03
N LYS A 71 10.67 -6.47 14.02
CA LYS A 71 11.44 -6.28 15.27
C LYS A 71 10.73 -5.30 16.19
N LEU A 72 10.34 -4.13 15.67
CA LEU A 72 9.59 -3.15 16.44
C LEU A 72 8.16 -3.60 16.73
N ALA A 73 7.52 -4.34 15.83
CA ALA A 73 6.16 -4.84 16.04
C ALA A 73 6.04 -5.71 17.29
N MET A 74 7.09 -6.46 17.62
CA MET A 74 7.13 -7.33 18.80
C MET A 74 7.45 -6.58 20.11
N GLU A 75 7.52 -5.25 20.09
CA GLU A 75 7.86 -4.42 21.25
C GLU A 75 6.79 -3.34 21.53
N PRO A 76 5.62 -3.72 22.10
CA PRO A 76 4.48 -2.80 22.34
C PRO A 76 4.85 -1.51 23.08
N GLU A 77 5.66 -1.60 24.12
CA GLU A 77 6.10 -0.44 24.89
C GLU A 77 6.96 0.52 24.05
N LYS A 78 7.82 0.00 23.17
CA LYS A 78 8.62 0.84 22.27
C LYS A 78 7.75 1.47 21.19
N LEU A 79 6.73 0.77 20.70
CA LEU A 79 5.74 1.33 19.78
C LEU A 79 4.98 2.51 20.43
N LYS A 80 4.48 2.31 21.65
CA LYS A 80 3.78 3.35 22.44
C LYS A 80 4.67 4.55 22.70
N LYS A 81 5.90 4.33 23.18
CA LYS A 81 6.89 5.41 23.41
C LYS A 81 7.20 6.20 22.15
N ARG A 82 7.18 5.53 20.99
CA ARG A 82 7.36 6.19 19.69
C ARG A 82 6.09 6.87 19.19
N GLY A 83 4.96 6.74 19.86
CA GLY A 83 3.67 7.35 19.50
C GLY A 83 2.94 6.63 18.38
N PHE A 84 3.14 5.32 18.20
CA PHE A 84 2.32 4.53 17.29
C PHE A 84 0.95 4.25 17.92
N THR A 85 -0.08 4.31 17.10
CA THR A 85 -1.49 4.19 17.52
C THR A 85 -2.22 3.05 16.84
N HIS A 86 -1.74 2.65 15.64
CA HIS A 86 -2.34 1.63 14.81
C HIS A 86 -1.25 0.72 14.26
N ILE A 87 -1.53 -0.57 14.23
CA ILE A 87 -0.66 -1.62 13.67
C ILE A 87 -1.44 -2.37 12.60
N LEU A 88 -0.84 -2.50 11.41
CA LEU A 88 -1.28 -3.45 10.40
C LEU A 88 -0.20 -4.51 10.20
N ASN A 89 -0.47 -5.73 10.66
CA ASN A 89 0.40 -6.88 10.53
C ASN A 89 0.03 -7.72 9.29
N ALA A 90 0.78 -7.54 8.20
CA ALA A 90 0.62 -8.30 6.96
C ALA A 90 1.26 -9.71 7.01
N ALA A 91 1.51 -10.25 8.20
CA ALA A 91 2.14 -11.54 8.41
C ALA A 91 1.64 -12.22 9.70
N GLU A 92 0.40 -11.99 10.13
CA GLU A 92 -0.13 -12.58 11.37
C GLU A 92 -0.07 -14.11 11.36
N GLY A 93 0.25 -14.69 12.52
CA GLY A 93 0.12 -16.12 12.78
C GLY A 93 1.39 -16.73 13.37
N ARG A 94 1.43 -18.07 13.39
CA ARG A 94 2.47 -18.85 14.10
C ARG A 94 3.32 -19.72 13.18
N LYS A 95 3.04 -19.76 11.88
CA LYS A 95 3.77 -20.56 10.90
C LYS A 95 5.08 -19.88 10.50
N PHE A 96 5.95 -20.63 9.82
CA PHE A 96 7.19 -20.08 9.28
C PHE A 96 6.91 -18.83 8.43
N GLY A 97 7.58 -17.72 8.77
CA GLY A 97 7.42 -16.45 8.05
C GLY A 97 6.27 -15.57 8.56
N GLN A 98 5.51 -16.02 9.56
CA GLN A 98 4.48 -15.25 10.27
C GLN A 98 5.01 -14.68 11.60
N ILE A 99 4.32 -13.67 12.11
CA ILE A 99 4.62 -12.92 13.32
C ILE A 99 3.43 -13.10 14.28
N ASN A 100 3.70 -13.69 15.44
CA ASN A 100 2.70 -14.04 16.43
C ASN A 100 2.35 -12.82 17.30
N THR A 101 1.67 -11.86 16.70
CA THR A 101 1.00 -10.75 17.39
C THR A 101 -0.49 -10.78 17.02
N CYS A 102 -1.32 -10.14 17.83
CA CYS A 102 -2.77 -10.06 17.66
C CYS A 102 -3.29 -8.84 18.42
N ALA A 103 -4.59 -8.54 18.35
CA ALA A 103 -5.17 -7.38 19.05
C ALA A 103 -4.85 -7.35 20.56
N THR A 104 -4.98 -8.49 21.26
CA THR A 104 -4.71 -8.59 22.70
C THR A 104 -3.23 -8.38 23.04
N PHE A 105 -2.30 -8.58 22.10
CA PHE A 105 -0.87 -8.30 22.31
C PHE A 105 -0.59 -6.80 22.49
N TYR A 106 -1.51 -5.94 22.04
CA TYR A 106 -1.35 -4.48 22.02
C TYR A 106 -2.35 -3.74 22.92
N GLU A 107 -3.19 -4.48 23.66
CA GLU A 107 -4.30 -3.94 24.45
C GLU A 107 -3.82 -3.00 25.56
N ASP A 108 -2.82 -3.42 26.34
CA ASP A 108 -2.25 -2.64 27.46
C ASP A 108 -1.63 -1.30 27.03
N VAL A 109 -1.22 -1.21 25.77
CA VAL A 109 -0.62 0.00 25.20
C VAL A 109 -1.61 0.85 24.42
N GLY A 110 -2.87 0.41 24.28
CA GLY A 110 -3.94 1.14 23.60
C GLY A 110 -3.74 1.27 22.09
N ILE A 111 -3.03 0.33 21.47
CA ILE A 111 -2.77 0.34 20.03
C ILE A 111 -3.85 -0.48 19.31
N LYS A 112 -4.51 0.12 18.32
CA LYS A 112 -5.47 -0.58 17.46
C LYS A 112 -4.74 -1.49 16.48
N TYR A 113 -5.32 -2.64 16.17
CA TYR A 113 -4.63 -3.69 15.43
C TYR A 113 -5.50 -4.27 14.32
N LEU A 114 -4.89 -4.49 13.16
CA LEU A 114 -5.41 -5.30 12.06
C LEU A 114 -4.34 -6.32 11.64
N GLY A 115 -4.73 -7.59 11.52
CA GLY A 115 -3.81 -8.70 11.23
C GLY A 115 -4.28 -9.53 10.05
N PHE A 116 -3.37 -9.83 9.12
CA PHE A 116 -3.61 -10.73 8.01
C PHE A 116 -2.59 -11.85 7.97
N ALA A 117 -3.06 -13.09 7.86
CA ALA A 117 -2.24 -14.28 7.71
C ALA A 117 -1.75 -14.48 6.26
N ILE A 118 -1.05 -13.48 5.71
CA ILE A 118 -0.56 -13.49 4.32
C ILE A 118 0.70 -14.34 4.20
N ILE A 119 0.66 -15.28 3.24
CA ILE A 119 1.80 -16.09 2.84
C ILE A 119 2.51 -15.39 1.67
N ASP A 120 3.82 -15.20 1.76
CA ASP A 120 4.60 -14.45 0.76
C ASP A 120 4.96 -15.32 -0.47
N THR A 121 3.93 -15.76 -1.20
CA THR A 121 4.10 -16.53 -2.43
C THR A 121 3.38 -15.84 -3.60
N PRO A 122 3.90 -15.99 -4.84
CA PRO A 122 3.22 -15.47 -6.04
C PRO A 122 1.81 -16.02 -6.28
N THR A 123 1.45 -17.13 -5.63
CA THR A 123 0.14 -17.77 -5.73
C THR A 123 -0.86 -17.28 -4.69
N TYR A 124 -0.42 -16.58 -3.63
CA TYR A 124 -1.31 -16.08 -2.60
C TYR A 124 -2.11 -14.88 -3.12
N LYS A 125 -3.44 -14.92 -2.97
CA LYS A 125 -4.36 -13.89 -3.45
C LYS A 125 -4.41 -12.68 -2.52
N ILE A 126 -3.30 -11.93 -2.43
CA ILE A 126 -3.19 -10.78 -1.51
C ILE A 126 -4.25 -9.70 -1.77
N GLY A 127 -4.74 -9.59 -3.01
CA GLY A 127 -5.77 -8.60 -3.36
C GLY A 127 -7.08 -8.74 -2.59
N MET A 128 -7.39 -9.92 -2.03
CA MET A 128 -8.58 -10.12 -1.19
C MET A 128 -8.54 -9.31 0.12
N HIS A 129 -7.35 -8.81 0.51
CA HIS A 129 -7.17 -8.00 1.72
C HIS A 129 -7.08 -6.50 1.45
N PHE A 130 -7.15 -6.06 0.18
CA PHE A 130 -6.92 -4.67 -0.17
C PHE A 130 -7.99 -3.76 0.42
N ASP A 131 -9.28 -4.07 0.26
CA ASP A 131 -10.36 -3.21 0.74
C ASP A 131 -10.30 -3.00 2.26
N GLU A 132 -10.14 -4.09 3.02
CA GLU A 132 -10.04 -4.02 4.49
C GLU A 132 -8.77 -3.29 4.95
N ALA A 133 -7.62 -3.54 4.29
CA ALA A 133 -6.39 -2.82 4.59
C ALA A 133 -6.50 -1.32 4.30
N ILE A 134 -7.06 -0.96 3.14
CA ILE A 134 -7.27 0.42 2.71
C ILE A 134 -8.18 1.12 3.69
N GLN A 135 -9.34 0.54 4.02
CA GLN A 135 -10.30 1.10 4.96
C GLN A 135 -9.65 1.36 6.32
N PHE A 136 -8.92 0.39 6.87
CA PHE A 136 -8.23 0.56 8.15
C PHE A 136 -7.21 1.71 8.12
N LEU A 137 -6.43 1.82 7.04
CA LEU A 137 -5.45 2.89 6.89
C LEU A 137 -6.12 4.26 6.71
N GLU A 138 -7.17 4.35 5.89
CA GLU A 138 -7.94 5.58 5.71
C GLU A 138 -8.58 6.06 7.01
N GLU A 139 -9.28 5.18 7.71
CA GLU A 139 -9.92 5.51 8.99
C GLU A 139 -8.90 5.95 10.04
N ALA A 140 -7.79 5.23 10.15
CA ALA A 140 -6.72 5.60 11.08
C ALA A 140 -6.13 6.98 10.73
N LEU A 141 -5.93 7.29 9.46
CA LEU A 141 -5.28 8.51 9.01
C LEU A 141 -6.20 9.75 9.01
N LYS A 142 -7.52 9.60 9.19
CA LYS A 142 -8.46 10.74 9.36
C LYS A 142 -8.08 11.63 10.56
N ASP A 143 -7.68 11.03 11.69
CA ASP A 143 -7.19 11.79 12.84
C ASP A 143 -5.69 12.11 12.68
N LYS A 144 -5.34 13.40 12.65
CA LYS A 144 -3.97 13.89 12.50
C LYS A 144 -3.02 13.46 13.63
N LYS A 145 -3.54 13.04 14.78
CA LYS A 145 -2.74 12.54 15.92
C LYS A 145 -2.27 11.09 15.73
N ASN A 146 -2.94 10.33 14.86
CA ASN A 146 -2.64 8.93 14.66
C ASN A 146 -1.37 8.73 13.83
N ARG A 147 -0.60 7.71 14.21
CA ARG A 147 0.54 7.16 13.46
C ARG A 147 0.36 5.67 13.29
N VAL A 148 0.53 5.20 12.05
CA VAL A 148 0.22 3.84 11.62
C VAL A 148 1.49 3.11 11.23
N TYR A 149 1.67 1.91 11.77
CA TYR A 149 2.82 1.05 11.46
C TYR A 149 2.37 -0.21 10.73
N VAL A 150 2.75 -0.29 9.45
CA VAL A 150 2.46 -1.43 8.58
C VAL A 150 3.70 -2.30 8.48
N HIS A 151 3.60 -3.56 8.90
CA HIS A 151 4.75 -4.46 8.92
C HIS A 151 4.40 -5.85 8.40
N CYS A 152 5.44 -6.61 8.09
CA CYS A 152 5.36 -8.06 7.92
C CYS A 152 6.54 -8.68 8.68
N LYS A 153 7.22 -9.69 8.12
CA LYS A 153 8.48 -10.18 8.67
C LYS A 153 9.65 -9.22 8.41
N GLN A 154 9.90 -8.85 7.15
CA GLN A 154 11.07 -8.04 6.75
C GLN A 154 10.71 -6.62 6.31
N GLY A 155 9.43 -6.32 6.09
CA GLY A 155 9.02 -5.02 5.53
C GLY A 155 9.44 -4.83 4.07
N ILE A 156 9.44 -5.90 3.27
CA ILE A 156 9.95 -5.91 1.88
C ILE A 156 8.84 -6.21 0.86
N SER A 157 8.04 -7.25 1.09
CA SER A 157 7.05 -7.74 0.11
C SER A 157 5.62 -7.47 0.59
N ARG A 158 5.06 -8.34 1.46
CA ARG A 158 3.65 -8.28 1.94
C ARG A 158 3.19 -6.89 2.41
N SER A 159 3.87 -6.29 3.39
CA SER A 159 3.47 -4.98 3.91
C SER A 159 3.71 -3.83 2.92
N ALA A 160 4.73 -3.94 2.07
CA ALA A 160 4.96 -2.97 1.01
C ALA A 160 3.81 -3.01 -0.01
N THR A 161 3.32 -4.20 -0.37
CA THR A 161 2.16 -4.35 -1.25
C THR A 161 0.92 -3.67 -0.69
N LEU A 162 0.60 -3.85 0.59
CA LEU A 162 -0.57 -3.19 1.19
C LEU A 162 -0.43 -1.66 1.24
N ILE A 163 0.78 -1.13 1.48
CA ILE A 163 1.03 0.32 1.37
C ILE A 163 0.84 0.80 -0.06
N VAL A 164 1.39 0.10 -1.06
CA VAL A 164 1.22 0.50 -2.47
C VAL A 164 -0.26 0.47 -2.88
N ALA A 165 -1.03 -0.52 -2.43
CA ALA A 165 -2.47 -0.56 -2.65
C ALA A 165 -3.19 0.65 -2.02
N TYR A 166 -2.82 1.03 -0.80
CA TYR A 166 -3.33 2.24 -0.16
C TYR A 166 -2.97 3.53 -0.90
N LEU A 167 -1.72 3.68 -1.34
CA LEU A 167 -1.30 4.85 -2.10
C LEU A 167 -2.06 4.96 -3.43
N LEU A 168 -2.21 3.83 -4.14
CA LEU A 168 -3.04 3.77 -5.34
C LEU A 168 -4.48 4.19 -5.06
N HIS A 169 -5.05 3.84 -3.91
CA HIS A 169 -6.41 4.26 -3.55
C HIS A 169 -6.47 5.75 -3.22
N ALA A 170 -5.63 6.21 -2.29
CA ALA A 170 -5.66 7.54 -1.69
C ALA A 170 -5.34 8.68 -2.67
N TYR A 171 -4.60 8.42 -3.75
CA TYR A 171 -4.23 9.43 -4.73
C TYR A 171 -4.89 9.13 -6.09
N GLU A 172 -5.89 9.93 -6.47
CA GLU A 172 -6.74 9.72 -7.67
C GLU A 172 -5.93 9.42 -8.94
N ASN A 173 -4.87 10.18 -9.20
CA ASN A 173 -4.08 10.10 -10.43
C ASN A 173 -2.71 9.42 -10.27
N MET A 174 -2.48 8.70 -9.16
CA MET A 174 -1.19 8.03 -8.94
C MET A 174 -1.12 6.73 -9.75
N SER A 175 -0.08 6.59 -10.57
CA SER A 175 0.22 5.33 -11.25
C SER A 175 0.88 4.32 -10.30
N LEU A 176 0.83 3.03 -10.66
CA LEU A 176 1.49 1.97 -9.92
C LEU A 176 3.01 2.17 -9.90
N LEU A 177 3.60 2.63 -11.01
CA LEU A 177 5.02 2.94 -11.08
C LEU A 177 5.38 4.07 -10.12
N ASP A 178 4.59 5.15 -10.07
CA ASP A 178 4.81 6.27 -9.13
C ASP A 178 4.67 5.82 -7.68
N ALA A 179 3.67 4.99 -7.37
CA ALA A 179 3.48 4.45 -6.03
C ALA A 179 4.67 3.59 -5.60
N PHE A 180 5.16 2.71 -6.48
CA PHE A 180 6.38 1.93 -6.24
C PHE A 180 7.61 2.82 -6.07
N GLN A 181 7.78 3.81 -6.93
CA GLN A 181 8.88 4.77 -6.88
C GLN A 181 8.89 5.52 -5.55
N LEU A 182 7.74 6.01 -5.09
CA LEU A 182 7.59 6.72 -3.82
C LEU A 182 8.02 5.85 -2.65
N VAL A 183 7.49 4.63 -2.53
CA VAL A 183 7.85 3.72 -1.43
C VAL A 183 9.32 3.34 -1.51
N ALA A 184 9.82 3.04 -2.71
CA ALA A 184 11.20 2.67 -2.96
C ALA A 184 12.18 3.80 -2.65
N THR A 185 11.81 5.07 -2.76
CA THR A 185 12.72 6.16 -2.33
C THR A 185 12.99 6.17 -0.82
N ARG A 186 12.07 5.61 -0.03
CA ARG A 186 12.10 5.64 1.44
C ARG A 186 12.62 4.35 2.04
N ARG A 187 12.30 3.20 1.44
CA ARG A 187 12.71 1.88 1.93
C ARG A 187 12.86 0.91 0.78
N ARG A 188 13.87 0.04 0.86
CA ARG A 188 14.02 -1.08 -0.06
C ARG A 188 12.83 -2.04 0.05
N ILE A 189 12.12 -2.21 -1.06
CA ILE A 189 10.99 -3.11 -1.19
C ILE A 189 11.17 -4.03 -2.39
N TRP A 190 10.54 -5.21 -2.33
CA TRP A 190 10.55 -6.19 -3.41
C TRP A 190 9.34 -7.13 -3.29
N PRO A 191 8.11 -6.65 -3.56
CA PRO A 191 6.95 -7.53 -3.68
C PRO A 191 7.19 -8.64 -4.68
N ASN A 192 6.63 -9.83 -4.44
CA ASN A 192 6.69 -10.91 -5.42
C ASN A 192 5.80 -10.62 -6.64
N ASP A 193 6.02 -11.29 -7.77
CA ASP A 193 5.31 -11.01 -9.02
C ASP A 193 3.79 -11.22 -8.92
N GLY A 194 3.33 -12.16 -8.10
CA GLY A 194 1.90 -12.35 -7.85
C GLY A 194 1.26 -11.13 -7.20
N PHE A 195 1.96 -10.53 -6.23
CA PHE A 195 1.52 -9.31 -5.58
C PHE A 195 1.54 -8.11 -6.52
N CYS A 196 2.57 -7.98 -7.36
CA CYS A 196 2.60 -6.97 -8.42
C CYS A 196 1.41 -7.12 -9.38
N ARG A 197 1.05 -8.37 -9.76
CA ARG A 197 -0.15 -8.64 -10.58
C ARG A 197 -1.44 -8.21 -9.89
N HIS A 198 -1.58 -8.40 -8.58
CA HIS A 198 -2.74 -7.90 -7.84
C HIS A 198 -2.81 -6.37 -7.82
N LEU A 199 -1.68 -5.69 -7.66
CA LEU A 199 -1.63 -4.22 -7.71
C LEU A 199 -1.94 -3.66 -9.11
N LEU A 200 -1.46 -4.31 -10.17
CA LEU A 200 -1.81 -3.95 -11.55
C LEU A 200 -3.31 -4.07 -11.81
N ARG A 201 -3.97 -5.12 -11.26
CA ARG A 201 -5.43 -5.25 -11.35
C ARG A 201 -6.14 -4.13 -10.62
N LEU A 202 -5.71 -3.79 -9.40
CA LEU A 202 -6.27 -2.69 -8.61
C LEU A 202 -6.18 -1.35 -9.36
N GLU A 203 -5.02 -1.05 -9.97
CA GLU A 203 -4.85 0.17 -10.77
C GLU A 203 -5.80 0.19 -11.98
N LYS A 204 -5.93 -0.94 -12.70
CA LYS A 204 -6.85 -1.07 -13.84
C LYS A 204 -8.31 -0.90 -13.42
N GLU A 205 -8.70 -1.44 -12.27
CA GLU A 205 -10.06 -1.30 -11.71
C GLU A 205 -10.36 0.16 -11.35
N LYS A 206 -9.40 0.88 -10.76
CA LYS A 206 -9.55 2.31 -10.44
C LYS A 206 -9.67 3.20 -11.68
N ARG A 207 -9.01 2.85 -12.79
CA ARG A 207 -9.07 3.61 -14.05
C ARG A 207 -10.34 3.40 -14.85
N LYS A 208 -11.12 2.35 -14.58
CA LYS A 208 -12.41 2.19 -15.26
C LYS A 208 -13.32 3.34 -14.84
N PRO A 209 -14.03 3.99 -15.79
CA PRO A 209 -15.11 4.89 -15.43
C PRO A 209 -16.05 4.12 -14.49
N LYS A 210 -16.48 4.73 -13.39
CA LYS A 210 -17.54 4.16 -12.58
C LYS A 210 -18.77 4.07 -13.47
N GLU A 211 -19.08 2.90 -14.02
CA GLU A 211 -20.25 2.67 -14.88
C GLU A 211 -21.60 2.79 -14.13
N ASN A 212 -21.63 3.32 -12.90
CA ASN A 212 -22.82 3.38 -12.04
C ASN A 212 -23.04 4.75 -11.35
N GLU A 213 -22.63 5.84 -11.97
CA GLU A 213 -23.30 7.13 -11.75
C GLU A 213 -23.97 7.50 -13.06
N GLU A 214 -25.29 7.23 -13.17
CA GLU A 214 -26.10 7.78 -14.25
C GLU A 214 -25.91 9.30 -14.24
N SER A 215 -25.09 9.79 -15.17
CA SER A 215 -25.12 11.21 -15.52
C SER A 215 -26.58 11.55 -15.79
N PRO A 216 -27.16 12.60 -15.17
CA PRO A 216 -28.54 12.94 -15.42
C PRO A 216 -28.71 13.08 -16.93
N THR A 217 -29.52 12.20 -17.52
CA THR A 217 -29.86 12.30 -18.94
C THR A 217 -30.41 13.71 -19.18
N ILE A 218 -30.19 14.23 -20.39
CA ILE A 218 -30.74 15.53 -20.80
C ILE A 218 -32.24 15.59 -20.48
N GLU A 219 -32.96 14.46 -20.62
CA GLU A 219 -34.36 14.31 -20.25
C GLU A 219 -34.62 14.53 -18.75
N ASN A 220 -33.82 13.95 -17.86
CA ASN A 220 -33.92 14.18 -16.40
C ASN A 220 -33.58 15.63 -16.02
N ALA A 221 -32.60 16.23 -16.68
CA ALA A 221 -32.23 17.64 -16.46
C ALA A 221 -33.33 18.59 -16.96
N LEU A 222 -33.91 18.32 -18.13
CA LEU A 222 -35.03 19.10 -18.68
C LEU A 222 -36.28 18.97 -17.82
N GLN A 223 -36.56 17.77 -17.29
CA GLN A 223 -37.69 17.56 -16.40
C GLN A 223 -37.51 18.27 -15.06
N GLN A 224 -36.29 18.31 -14.52
CA GLN A 224 -35.99 19.10 -13.32
C GLN A 224 -36.09 20.62 -13.58
N CYS A 225 -35.67 21.11 -14.75
CA CYS A 225 -35.88 22.51 -15.13
C CYS A 225 -37.37 22.86 -15.27
N ALA A 226 -38.17 22.01 -15.92
CA ALA A 226 -39.61 22.24 -16.08
C ALA A 226 -40.34 22.28 -14.72
N ILE A 227 -40.00 21.38 -13.80
CA ILE A 227 -40.55 21.37 -12.44
C ILE A 227 -40.12 22.62 -11.64
N ALA A 228 -38.91 23.13 -11.86
CA ALA A 228 -38.44 24.36 -11.23
C ALA A 228 -39.17 25.59 -11.77
N GLU A 229 -39.43 25.66 -13.07
CA GLU A 229 -40.19 26.75 -13.70
C GLU A 229 -41.65 26.81 -13.24
N GLU A 230 -42.32 25.65 -13.09
CA GLU A 230 -43.69 25.61 -12.54
C GLU A 230 -43.76 26.07 -11.08
N LYS A 231 -42.77 25.74 -10.25
CA LYS A 231 -42.69 26.20 -8.86
C LYS A 231 -42.49 27.70 -8.75
N ILE A 232 -41.61 28.28 -9.56
CA ILE A 232 -41.38 29.73 -9.60
C ILE A 232 -42.67 30.46 -10.00
N ASN A 233 -43.43 29.91 -10.95
CA ASN A 233 -44.68 30.53 -11.40
C ASN A 233 -45.81 30.40 -10.37
N HIS A 234 -45.88 29.29 -9.62
CA HIS A 234 -46.86 29.11 -8.55
C HIS A 234 -46.59 30.02 -7.34
N ASP A 235 -45.32 30.23 -6.98
CA ASP A 235 -44.92 31.10 -5.87
C ASP A 235 -45.07 32.59 -6.19
N ALA A 236 -44.95 32.98 -7.47
CA ALA A 236 -45.19 34.34 -7.94
C ALA A 236 -46.68 34.75 -7.90
N ILE A 237 -47.62 33.79 -7.97
CA ILE A 237 -49.07 34.07 -7.95
C ILE A 237 -49.64 34.14 -6.52
N SER A 238 -48.93 33.59 -5.52
CA SER A 238 -49.38 33.61 -4.11
C SER A 238 -48.87 34.82 -3.30
N THR A 239 -48.27 35.82 -3.95
CA THR A 239 -47.73 37.02 -3.32
C THR A 239 -48.31 38.31 -3.92
N GLU A 240 -49.64 38.38 -4.07
CA GLU A 240 -50.34 39.67 -4.12
C GLU A 240 -51.27 39.78 -2.88
N PRO A 241 -51.25 40.92 -2.16
CA PRO A 241 -51.92 41.08 -0.86
C PRO A 241 -53.45 41.24 -0.94
#